data_AF-A0A0D2NSJ0-F1
#
_entry.id   AF-A0A0D2NSJ0-F1
#
_cell.length_a   1.000
_cell.length_b   1.000
_cell.length_c   1.000
_cell.angle_alpha   90.00
_cell.angle_beta   90.00
_cell.angle_gamma   90.00
#
_symmetry.space_group_name_H-M   'P 1'
#
loop_
_entity.id
_entity.type
_entity.pdbx_description
1 polymer ?
#
loop_
_entity_poly.entity_id
_entity_poly.type
_entity_poly.pdbx_seq_one_letter_code
_entity_poly.pdbx_strand_id
1 'polypeptide(L)'
;MADPDGFAALSSPGMDPPDLKLPDEAAYVNNIYSIYAALTINSAIGGACLVLFLIFRAFMPQYQLRSVLNCVTIKPPPLPSGLGRLFGWVVPVLTTSDVWLLHSAGLDALVLAKTQALCIQLFLPITVIGCCFLMPLQLSEAFEKGDTTFSRLTMANISPGSKIMWAHWVCTFVFLGWTMVLLEWHFREYVSLRQFYLRGGDGWNYWRELHMAEADGVDVHTRSKFAAVVEVAKMDGILKVCARKRWGDDFAEALAASDRAAA
;
A
#
# COMPACT_ATOMS: atom_id res chain seq x y z
N MET A 1 29.18 -90.89 5.04
CA MET A 1 28.33 -90.39 3.94
C MET A 1 27.80 -89.05 4.40
N ALA A 2 28.60 -88.01 4.20
CA ALA A 2 28.32 -86.63 4.57
C ALA A 2 28.59 -85.81 3.31
N ASP A 3 27.55 -85.20 2.75
CA ASP A 3 27.65 -84.34 1.57
C ASP A 3 28.40 -83.05 1.92
N PRO A 4 29.44 -82.66 1.17
CA PRO A 4 30.20 -81.44 1.42
C PRO A 4 29.59 -80.17 0.77
N ASP A 5 28.42 -80.22 0.16
CA ASP A 5 27.98 -79.19 -0.79
C ASP A 5 26.92 -78.20 -0.25
N GLY A 6 26.62 -78.25 1.06
CA GLY A 6 25.47 -77.56 1.65
C GLY A 6 25.61 -76.05 1.95
N PHE A 7 26.73 -75.40 1.61
CA PHE A 7 26.99 -74.00 2.05
C PHE A 7 26.97 -72.93 0.94
N ALA A 8 26.55 -73.27 -0.28
CA ALA A 8 26.65 -72.39 -1.45
C ALA A 8 25.33 -71.69 -1.87
N ALA A 9 24.36 -71.49 -0.97
CA ALA A 9 23.02 -71.00 -1.35
C ALA A 9 22.43 -69.92 -0.44
N LEU A 10 23.24 -68.94 -0.01
CA LEU A 10 22.74 -67.69 0.59
C LEU A 10 23.45 -66.47 -0.03
N SER A 11 23.49 -66.40 -1.37
CA SER A 11 23.59 -65.07 -1.99
C SER A 11 22.22 -64.42 -1.82
N SER A 12 22.18 -63.38 -0.98
CA SER A 12 21.06 -62.42 -0.97
C SER A 12 20.65 -62.13 -2.42
N PRO A 13 19.34 -62.10 -2.75
CA PRO A 13 18.90 -61.57 -4.04
C PRO A 13 19.57 -60.21 -4.20
N GLY A 14 20.21 -59.99 -5.35
CA GLY A 14 20.81 -58.71 -5.68
C GLY A 14 19.76 -57.62 -5.51
N MET A 15 19.80 -56.94 -4.36
CA MET A 15 19.19 -55.64 -4.24
C MET A 15 20.20 -54.73 -4.91
N ASP A 16 19.99 -54.54 -6.20
CA ASP A 16 20.64 -53.47 -6.95
C ASP A 16 20.56 -52.21 -6.08
N PRO A 17 21.66 -51.44 -5.89
CA PRO A 17 21.55 -50.17 -5.21
C PRO A 17 20.42 -49.40 -5.89
N PRO A 18 19.50 -48.78 -5.12
CA PRO A 18 18.36 -48.07 -5.70
C PRO A 18 18.92 -47.18 -6.80
N ASP A 19 18.43 -47.41 -8.03
CA ASP A 19 18.81 -46.66 -9.22
C ASP A 19 18.56 -45.19 -8.91
N LEU A 20 19.59 -44.52 -8.40
CA LEU A 20 19.56 -43.15 -7.96
C LEU A 20 19.62 -42.37 -9.25
N LYS A 21 18.49 -42.37 -9.98
CA LYS A 21 18.32 -41.66 -11.23
C LYS A 21 18.79 -40.24 -10.96
N LEU A 22 19.95 -39.93 -11.52
CA LEU A 22 20.42 -38.56 -11.62
C LEU A 22 19.24 -37.78 -12.21
N PRO A 23 18.87 -36.64 -11.60
CA PRO A 23 17.71 -35.87 -12.03
C PRO A 23 17.80 -35.72 -13.55
N ASP A 24 16.73 -36.10 -14.22
CA ASP A 24 16.61 -36.10 -15.66
C ASP A 24 16.97 -34.69 -16.16
N GLU A 25 18.15 -34.57 -16.79
CA GLU A 25 18.74 -33.31 -17.25
C GLU A 25 17.71 -32.46 -18.05
N ALA A 26 16.83 -33.12 -18.80
CA ALA A 26 15.72 -32.49 -19.48
C ALA A 26 14.73 -31.79 -18.53
N ALA A 27 14.31 -32.44 -17.43
CA ALA A 27 13.42 -31.83 -16.43
C ALA A 27 14.09 -30.66 -15.71
N TYR A 28 15.39 -30.76 -15.40
CA TYR A 28 16.17 -29.67 -14.81
C TYR A 28 16.24 -28.43 -15.71
N VAL A 29 16.62 -28.62 -16.98
CA VAL A 29 16.70 -27.57 -17.99
C VAL A 29 15.33 -26.92 -18.19
N ASN A 30 14.25 -27.71 -18.18
CA ASN A 30 12.87 -27.21 -18.25
C ASN A 30 12.49 -26.31 -17.05
N ASN A 31 12.97 -26.62 -15.84
CA ASN A 31 12.70 -25.81 -14.64
C ASN A 31 13.40 -24.44 -14.67
N ILE A 32 14.58 -24.35 -15.24
CA ILE A 32 15.28 -23.08 -15.39
C ILE A 32 14.58 -22.21 -16.44
N TYR A 33 14.21 -22.80 -17.57
CA TYR A 33 13.47 -22.09 -18.61
C TYR A 33 12.10 -21.61 -18.14
N SER A 34 11.41 -22.36 -17.28
CA SER A 34 10.12 -21.94 -16.74
C SER A 34 10.23 -20.69 -15.84
N ILE A 35 11.31 -20.58 -15.04
CA ILE A 35 11.60 -19.39 -14.24
C ILE A 35 11.89 -18.19 -15.13
N TYR A 36 12.77 -18.34 -16.14
CA TYR A 36 13.08 -17.26 -17.08
C TYR A 36 11.85 -16.82 -17.88
N ALA A 37 11.04 -17.77 -18.34
CA ALA A 37 9.80 -17.50 -19.04
C ALA A 37 8.81 -16.72 -18.15
N ALA A 38 8.61 -17.18 -16.90
CA ALA A 38 7.74 -16.51 -15.95
C ALA A 38 8.23 -15.08 -15.62
N LEU A 39 9.53 -14.90 -15.39
CA LEU A 39 10.12 -13.59 -15.15
C LEU A 39 9.93 -12.67 -16.37
N THR A 40 10.18 -13.18 -17.57
CA THR A 40 10.05 -12.41 -18.82
C THR A 40 8.61 -12.00 -19.06
N ILE A 41 7.65 -12.92 -18.93
CA ILE A 41 6.23 -12.64 -19.14
C ILE A 41 5.72 -11.64 -18.10
N ASN A 42 6.00 -11.86 -16.81
CA ASN A 42 5.53 -10.97 -15.75
C ASN A 42 6.17 -9.58 -15.84
N SER A 43 7.47 -9.50 -16.13
CA SER A 43 8.16 -8.21 -16.31
C SER A 43 7.68 -7.48 -17.57
N ALA A 44 7.40 -8.19 -18.67
CA ALA A 44 6.84 -7.61 -19.88
C ALA A 44 5.43 -7.06 -19.64
N ILE A 45 4.54 -7.83 -19.00
CA ILE A 45 3.19 -7.38 -18.65
C ILE A 45 3.25 -6.20 -17.69
N GLY A 46 4.05 -6.30 -16.62
CA GLY A 46 4.23 -5.21 -15.65
C GLY A 46 4.78 -3.94 -16.30
N GLY A 47 5.79 -4.07 -17.17
CA GLY A 47 6.36 -2.97 -17.94
C GLY A 47 5.33 -2.33 -18.88
N ALA A 48 4.55 -3.14 -19.59
CA ALA A 48 3.47 -2.65 -20.46
C ALA A 48 2.40 -1.90 -19.65
N CYS A 49 1.97 -2.44 -18.50
CA CYS A 49 1.04 -1.77 -17.60
C CYS A 49 1.60 -0.45 -17.05
N LEU A 50 2.88 -0.39 -16.70
CA LEU A 50 3.54 0.84 -16.25
C LEU A 50 3.62 1.89 -17.36
N VAL A 51 4.01 1.50 -18.57
CA VAL A 51 4.03 2.39 -19.74
C VAL A 51 2.63 2.91 -20.04
N LEU A 52 1.63 2.03 -20.02
CA LEU A 52 0.23 2.41 -20.22
C LEU A 52 -0.25 3.39 -19.14
N PHE A 53 0.10 3.15 -17.87
CA PHE A 53 -0.19 4.06 -16.78
C PHE A 53 0.46 5.43 -17.00
N LEU A 54 1.72 5.50 -17.41
CA LEU A 54 2.41 6.76 -17.69
C LEU A 54 1.76 7.54 -18.84
N ILE A 55 1.36 6.83 -19.91
CA ILE A 55 0.60 7.40 -21.04
C ILE A 55 -0.75 7.91 -20.56
N PHE A 56 -1.57 7.07 -19.92
CA PHE A 56 -2.89 7.46 -19.46
C PHE A 56 -2.85 8.59 -18.45
N ARG A 57 -1.89 8.60 -17.52
CA ARG A 57 -1.69 9.72 -16.61
C ARG A 57 -1.30 11.00 -17.32
N ALA A 58 -0.56 10.92 -18.43
CA ALA A 58 -0.15 12.09 -19.20
C ALA A 58 -1.30 12.72 -19.99
N PHE A 59 -2.20 11.89 -20.53
CA PHE A 59 -3.29 12.32 -21.42
C PHE A 59 -4.63 12.54 -20.71
N MET A 60 -4.95 11.74 -19.68
CA MET A 60 -6.29 11.70 -19.09
C MET A 60 -6.36 12.52 -17.79
N PRO A 61 -7.19 13.58 -17.73
CA PRO A 61 -7.37 14.38 -16.51
C PRO A 61 -7.99 13.58 -15.35
N GLN A 62 -8.59 12.42 -15.62
CA GLN A 62 -9.16 11.50 -14.62
C GLN A 62 -8.12 11.00 -13.62
N TYR A 63 -6.86 10.84 -14.01
CA TYR A 63 -5.78 10.45 -13.08
C TYR A 63 -5.37 11.57 -12.10
N GLN A 64 -5.94 12.77 -12.30
CA GLN A 64 -5.75 13.95 -11.47
C GLN A 64 -7.10 14.46 -10.94
N LEU A 65 -8.12 13.58 -10.87
CA LEU A 65 -9.48 13.98 -10.53
C LEU A 65 -9.55 14.80 -9.23
N ARG A 66 -8.77 14.41 -8.22
CA ARG A 66 -8.71 15.10 -6.93
C ARG A 66 -8.10 16.52 -6.98
N SER A 67 -7.28 16.84 -7.99
CA SER A 67 -6.80 18.22 -8.18
C SER A 67 -7.76 19.07 -9.01
N VAL A 68 -8.59 18.44 -9.85
CA VAL A 68 -9.53 19.12 -10.76
C VAL A 68 -10.90 19.35 -10.10
N LEU A 69 -11.38 18.44 -9.26
CA LEU A 69 -12.69 18.54 -8.63
C LEU A 69 -12.78 19.74 -7.68
N ASN A 70 -13.86 20.51 -7.85
CA ASN A 70 -14.18 21.65 -7.00
C ASN A 70 -14.78 21.24 -5.64
N CYS A 71 -15.23 19.99 -5.50
CA CYS A 71 -15.73 19.43 -4.24
C CYS A 71 -14.61 18.97 -3.30
N VAL A 72 -13.34 19.04 -3.71
CA VAL A 72 -12.21 18.70 -2.87
C VAL A 72 -11.78 19.94 -2.07
N THR A 73 -12.02 19.91 -0.76
CA THR A 73 -11.72 21.00 0.18
C THR A 73 -10.23 21.34 0.21
N ILE A 74 -9.35 20.32 0.23
CA ILE A 74 -7.89 20.48 0.27
C ILE A 74 -7.29 19.81 -0.95
N LYS A 75 -6.90 20.63 -1.93
CA LYS A 75 -6.32 20.16 -3.18
C LYS A 75 -4.85 19.73 -2.97
N PRO A 76 -4.40 18.67 -3.64
CA PRO A 76 -2.99 18.29 -3.66
C PRO A 76 -2.14 19.38 -4.31
N PRO A 77 -0.85 19.51 -3.94
CA PRO A 77 0.05 20.49 -4.54
C PRO A 77 0.16 20.26 -6.06
N PRO A 78 0.29 21.34 -6.86
CA PRO A 78 0.39 21.21 -8.30
C PRO A 78 1.66 20.45 -8.70
N LEU A 79 1.49 19.45 -9.56
CA LEU A 79 2.60 18.67 -10.10
C LEU A 79 3.29 19.41 -11.26
N PRO A 80 4.59 19.18 -11.49
CA PRO A 80 5.33 19.82 -12.57
C PRO A 80 4.72 19.51 -13.95
N SER A 81 4.69 20.54 -14.81
CA SER A 81 4.20 20.47 -16.19
C SER A 81 5.27 19.93 -17.16
N GLY A 82 4.85 19.37 -18.30
CA GLY A 82 5.75 18.87 -19.36
C GLY A 82 6.28 17.45 -19.15
N LEU A 83 7.53 17.17 -19.56
CA LEU A 83 8.21 15.87 -19.36
C LEU A 83 8.30 15.46 -17.88
N GLY A 84 8.25 16.43 -16.96
CA GLY A 84 8.15 16.20 -15.53
C GLY A 84 6.85 15.50 -15.08
N ARG A 85 5.82 15.39 -15.94
CA ARG A 85 4.56 14.70 -15.60
C ARG A 85 4.74 13.18 -15.41
N LEU A 86 5.76 12.60 -16.05
CA LEU A 86 6.01 11.15 -16.05
C LEU A 86 6.58 10.67 -14.71
N PHE A 87 7.55 11.38 -14.13
CA PHE A 87 8.22 10.99 -12.87
C PHE A 87 8.10 12.01 -11.74
N GLY A 88 7.63 13.23 -12.02
CA GLY A 88 7.52 14.31 -11.03
C GLY A 88 6.46 14.09 -9.95
N TRP A 89 5.74 12.97 -9.98
CA TRP A 89 4.83 12.53 -8.92
C TRP A 89 5.53 11.68 -7.85
N VAL A 90 6.66 11.06 -8.17
CA VAL A 90 7.36 10.13 -7.26
C VAL A 90 7.83 10.87 -6.01
N VAL A 91 8.52 12.02 -6.19
CA VAL A 91 9.02 12.80 -5.05
C VAL A 91 7.88 13.32 -4.17
N PRO A 92 6.83 13.99 -4.70
CA PRO A 92 5.69 14.40 -3.87
C PRO A 92 5.02 13.25 -3.11
N VAL A 93 4.84 12.09 -3.72
CA VAL A 93 4.23 10.92 -3.06
C VAL A 93 5.09 10.42 -1.91
N LEU A 94 6.42 10.39 -2.06
CA LEU A 94 7.34 9.92 -1.03
C LEU A 94 7.64 10.96 0.07
N THR A 95 7.46 12.26 -0.22
CA THR A 95 7.79 13.36 0.71
C THR A 95 6.57 13.98 1.38
N THR A 96 5.36 13.49 1.07
CA THR A 96 4.13 14.00 1.68
C THR A 96 4.14 13.77 3.19
N SER A 97 3.92 14.84 3.96
CA SER A 97 3.85 14.74 5.42
C SER A 97 2.58 14.03 5.89
N ASP A 98 2.70 13.26 6.96
CA ASP A 98 1.58 12.52 7.57
C ASP A 98 0.44 13.44 8.02
N VAL A 99 0.78 14.62 8.56
CA VAL A 99 -0.21 15.61 9.02
C VAL A 99 -1.02 16.15 7.85
N TRP A 100 -0.36 16.43 6.73
CA TRP A 100 -1.05 16.87 5.51
C TRP A 100 -1.91 15.76 4.91
N LEU A 101 -1.44 14.50 4.96
CA LEU A 101 -2.21 13.35 4.50
C LEU A 101 -3.46 13.13 5.35
N LEU A 102 -3.33 13.22 6.68
CA LEU A 102 -4.46 13.16 7.62
C LEU A 102 -5.50 14.24 7.34
N HIS A 103 -5.04 15.48 7.15
CA HIS A 103 -5.92 16.61 6.93
C HIS A 103 -6.57 16.59 5.54
N SER A 104 -5.88 16.10 4.51
CA SER A 104 -6.41 16.09 3.14
C SER A 104 -7.27 14.88 2.82
N ALA A 105 -6.91 13.69 3.31
CA ALA A 105 -7.47 12.40 2.90
C ALA A 105 -8.14 11.62 4.03
N GLY A 106 -8.05 12.10 5.27
CA GLY A 106 -8.61 11.45 6.45
C GLY A 106 -7.69 10.40 7.07
N LEU A 107 -8.17 9.81 8.17
CA LEU A 107 -7.43 8.82 8.96
C LEU A 107 -7.19 7.52 8.18
N ASP A 108 -8.20 7.03 7.46
CA ASP A 108 -8.12 5.74 6.75
C ASP A 108 -7.01 5.73 5.68
N ALA A 109 -6.94 6.78 4.86
CA ALA A 109 -5.88 6.93 3.87
C ALA A 109 -4.47 6.99 4.51
N LEU A 110 -4.34 7.65 5.65
CA LEU A 110 -3.07 7.68 6.40
C LEU A 110 -2.70 6.28 6.92
N VAL A 111 -3.66 5.53 7.45
CA VAL A 111 -3.43 4.17 7.97
C VAL A 111 -3.00 3.21 6.86
N LEU A 112 -3.61 3.30 5.68
CA LEU A 112 -3.19 2.50 4.51
C LEU A 112 -1.75 2.83 4.08
N ALA A 113 -1.39 4.12 4.04
CA ALA A 113 -0.02 4.55 3.73
C ALA A 113 0.99 4.04 4.77
N LYS A 114 0.64 4.12 6.06
CA LYS A 114 1.47 3.60 7.16
C LYS A 114 1.60 2.08 7.14
N THR A 115 0.55 1.36 6.76
CA THR A 115 0.59 -0.10 6.59
C THR A 115 1.55 -0.49 5.46
N GLN A 116 1.56 0.25 4.36
CA GLN A 116 2.52 0.02 3.27
C GLN A 116 3.96 0.32 3.71
N ALA A 117 4.18 1.39 4.49
CA ALA A 117 5.48 1.70 5.06
C ALA A 117 5.96 0.60 6.02
N LEU A 118 5.07 0.07 6.87
CA LEU A 118 5.36 -1.08 7.74
C LEU A 118 5.81 -2.29 6.93
N CYS A 119 5.13 -2.64 5.84
CA CYS A 119 5.53 -3.74 4.96
C CYS A 119 6.94 -3.52 4.41
N ILE A 120 7.26 -2.32 3.92
CA ILE A 120 8.60 -2.00 3.40
C ILE A 120 9.66 -2.12 4.51
N GLN A 121 9.41 -1.54 5.67
CA GLN A 121 10.34 -1.59 6.81
C GLN A 121 10.51 -3.01 7.38
N LEU A 122 9.49 -3.86 7.24
CA LEU A 122 9.55 -5.26 7.63
C LEU A 122 10.43 -6.06 6.66
N PHE A 123 10.16 -5.97 5.36
CA PHE A 123 10.82 -6.79 4.36
C PHE A 123 12.24 -6.31 4.01
N LEU A 124 12.55 -5.02 4.11
CA LEU A 124 13.86 -4.48 3.73
C LEU A 124 15.03 -5.10 4.52
N PRO A 125 15.06 -5.12 5.86
CA PRO A 125 16.16 -5.74 6.60
C PRO A 125 16.17 -7.27 6.43
N ILE A 126 15.00 -7.92 6.33
CA ILE A 126 14.90 -9.36 6.11
C ILE A 126 15.49 -9.75 4.75
N THR A 127 15.20 -8.98 3.70
CA THR A 127 15.76 -9.22 2.35
C THR A 127 17.25 -8.94 2.31
N VAL A 128 17.74 -7.88 2.97
CA VAL A 128 19.18 -7.61 3.07
C VAL A 128 19.90 -8.75 3.78
N ILE A 129 19.41 -9.21 4.93
CA ILE A 129 20.03 -10.31 5.67
C ILE A 129 19.92 -11.62 4.87
N GLY A 130 18.77 -11.87 4.24
CA GLY A 130 18.54 -13.03 3.40
C GLY A 130 19.50 -13.10 2.21
N CYS A 131 19.68 -12.00 1.49
CA CYS A 131 20.55 -11.95 0.31
C CYS A 131 22.04 -11.90 0.67
N CYS A 132 22.43 -11.18 1.73
CA CYS A 132 23.84 -11.00 2.08
C CYS A 132 24.41 -12.10 2.98
N PHE A 133 23.58 -12.79 3.77
CA PHE A 133 24.06 -13.82 4.70
C PHE A 133 23.52 -15.21 4.35
N LEU A 134 22.20 -15.38 4.26
CA LEU A 134 21.62 -16.70 4.05
C LEU A 134 22.00 -17.24 2.66
N MET A 135 21.76 -16.48 1.59
CA MET A 135 22.05 -16.86 0.20
C MET A 135 23.48 -17.37 -0.03
N PRO A 136 24.55 -16.63 0.34
CA PRO A 136 25.91 -17.13 0.19
C PRO A 136 26.23 -18.34 1.06
N LEU A 137 25.61 -18.48 2.25
CA LEU A 137 25.78 -19.68 3.07
C LEU A 137 25.23 -20.93 2.37
N GLN A 138 24.03 -20.86 1.78
CA GLN A 138 23.49 -22.00 1.03
C GLN A 138 24.33 -22.31 -0.21
N LEU A 139 24.85 -21.27 -0.89
CA LEU A 139 25.69 -21.45 -2.05
C LEU A 139 27.05 -22.08 -1.70
N SER A 140 27.60 -21.77 -0.53
CA SER A 140 28.87 -22.36 -0.06
C SER A 140 28.77 -23.86 0.18
N GLU A 141 27.71 -24.34 0.85
CA GLU A 141 27.49 -25.78 1.06
C GLU A 141 27.20 -26.51 -0.26
N ALA A 142 26.46 -25.86 -1.17
CA ALA A 142 26.19 -26.43 -2.48
C ALA A 142 27.45 -26.54 -3.35
N PHE A 143 28.35 -25.56 -3.26
CA PHE A 143 29.63 -25.59 -3.96
C PHE A 143 30.50 -26.76 -3.50
N GLU A 144 30.56 -27.02 -2.19
CA GLU A 144 31.27 -28.19 -1.64
C GLU A 144 30.69 -29.52 -2.14
N LYS A 145 29.37 -29.58 -2.37
CA LYS A 145 28.69 -30.76 -2.93
C LYS A 145 28.80 -30.87 -4.45
N GLY A 146 29.36 -29.87 -5.13
CA GLY A 146 29.41 -29.79 -6.59
C GLY A 146 28.04 -29.58 -7.25
N ASP A 147 27.05 -29.08 -6.50
CA ASP A 147 25.68 -28.92 -6.97
C ASP A 147 25.50 -27.57 -7.71
N THR A 148 25.29 -27.68 -9.02
CA THR A 148 25.03 -26.52 -9.89
C THR A 148 23.54 -26.24 -10.09
N THR A 149 22.68 -27.06 -9.49
CA THR A 149 21.22 -27.00 -9.66
C THR A 149 20.64 -25.75 -9.01
N PHE A 150 19.57 -25.18 -9.58
CA PHE A 150 18.79 -24.10 -8.95
C PHE A 150 18.33 -24.43 -7.52
N SER A 151 18.11 -25.72 -7.22
CA SER A 151 17.80 -26.22 -5.88
C SER A 151 18.86 -25.86 -4.83
N ARG A 152 20.06 -25.44 -5.22
CA ARG A 152 21.09 -24.98 -4.28
C ARG A 152 20.73 -23.75 -3.45
N LEU A 153 19.78 -22.94 -3.93
CA LEU A 153 19.32 -21.75 -3.22
C LEU A 153 18.25 -22.04 -2.16
N THR A 154 17.72 -23.27 -2.14
CA THR A 154 16.73 -23.67 -1.14
C THR A 154 17.38 -24.36 0.06
N MET A 155 16.79 -24.14 1.22
CA MET A 155 17.12 -24.81 2.47
C MET A 155 17.03 -26.34 2.35
N ALA A 156 16.25 -26.87 1.41
CA ALA A 156 16.13 -28.31 1.15
C ALA A 156 17.44 -28.97 0.67
N ASN A 157 18.39 -28.19 0.13
CA ASN A 157 19.69 -28.73 -0.30
C ASN A 157 20.70 -28.89 0.86
N ILE A 158 20.34 -28.44 2.06
CA ILE A 158 21.20 -28.49 3.24
C ILE A 158 21.16 -29.89 3.83
N SER A 159 22.34 -30.44 4.15
CA SER A 159 22.45 -31.78 4.72
C SER A 159 21.88 -31.83 6.15
N PRO A 160 21.11 -32.87 6.51
CA PRO A 160 20.60 -33.01 7.86
C PRO A 160 21.77 -33.15 8.84
N GLY A 161 21.86 -32.22 9.80
CA GLY A 161 22.98 -32.13 10.76
C GLY A 161 24.06 -31.11 10.39
N SER A 162 23.96 -30.41 9.25
CA SER A 162 24.86 -29.31 8.89
C SER A 162 24.81 -28.18 9.93
N LYS A 163 25.99 -27.61 10.24
CA LYS A 163 26.10 -26.43 11.12
C LYS A 163 25.39 -25.21 10.53
N ILE A 164 25.17 -25.17 9.21
CA ILE A 164 24.48 -24.06 8.51
C ILE A 164 22.99 -24.00 8.87
N MET A 165 22.38 -25.11 9.30
CA MET A 165 21.00 -25.13 9.80
C MET A 165 20.84 -24.28 11.07
N TRP A 166 21.88 -24.22 11.91
CA TRP A 166 21.87 -23.34 13.09
C TRP A 166 21.83 -21.86 12.69
N ALA A 167 22.50 -21.46 11.60
CA ALA A 167 22.44 -20.10 11.10
C ALA A 167 21.00 -19.72 10.68
N HIS A 168 20.29 -20.63 10.00
CA HIS A 168 18.88 -20.42 9.64
C HIS A 168 18.01 -20.27 10.88
N TRP A 169 18.19 -21.17 11.86
CA TRP A 169 17.46 -21.14 13.12
C TRP A 169 17.65 -19.79 13.84
N VAL A 170 18.90 -19.34 14.01
CA VAL A 170 19.20 -18.03 14.61
C VAL A 170 18.57 -16.88 13.81
N CYS A 171 18.71 -16.87 12.49
CA CYS A 171 18.11 -15.85 11.63
C CYS A 171 16.58 -15.80 11.77
N THR A 172 15.90 -16.94 11.89
CA THR A 172 14.45 -16.98 12.11
C THR A 172 14.06 -16.31 13.43
N PHE A 173 14.79 -16.53 14.52
CA PHE A 173 14.52 -15.83 15.79
C PHE A 173 14.79 -14.33 15.70
N VAL A 174 15.84 -13.92 14.98
CA VAL A 174 16.14 -12.50 14.73
C VAL A 174 15.01 -11.86 13.91
N PHE A 175 14.53 -12.51 12.85
CA PHE A 175 13.42 -12.01 12.02
C PHE A 175 12.11 -11.95 12.80
N LEU A 176 11.84 -12.95 13.64
CA LEU A 176 10.67 -12.96 14.50
C LEU A 176 10.73 -11.82 15.52
N GLY A 177 11.86 -11.65 16.21
CA GLY A 177 12.07 -10.55 17.15
C GLY A 177 11.92 -9.18 16.49
N TRP A 178 12.53 -8.99 15.31
CA TRP A 178 12.38 -7.77 14.52
C TRP A 178 10.92 -7.49 14.16
N THR A 179 10.22 -8.51 13.66
CA THR A 179 8.80 -8.39 13.28
C THR A 179 7.94 -7.98 14.47
N MET A 180 8.15 -8.60 15.64
CA MET A 180 7.38 -8.30 16.85
C MET A 180 7.64 -6.87 17.36
N VAL A 181 8.90 -6.44 17.41
CA VAL A 181 9.26 -5.08 17.83
C VAL A 181 8.70 -4.04 16.86
N LEU A 182 8.86 -4.25 15.56
CA LEU A 182 8.38 -3.32 14.54
C LEU A 182 6.84 -3.23 14.54
N LEU A 183 6.17 -4.36 14.71
CA LEU A 183 4.71 -4.42 14.78
C LEU A 183 4.20 -3.71 16.03
N GLU A 184 4.80 -3.96 17.20
CA GLU A 184 4.42 -3.27 18.45
C GLU A 184 4.58 -1.75 18.33
N TRP A 185 5.67 -1.26 17.72
CA TRP A 185 5.88 0.17 17.50
C TRP A 185 4.79 0.78 16.61
N HIS A 186 4.51 0.18 15.45
CA HIS A 186 3.48 0.69 14.54
C HIS A 186 2.08 0.56 15.12
N PHE A 187 1.81 -0.50 15.87
CA PHE A 187 0.50 -0.72 16.48
C PHE A 187 0.22 0.30 17.58
N ARG A 188 1.22 0.63 18.41
CA ARG A 188 1.11 1.70 19.42
C ARG A 188 0.91 3.08 18.77
N GLU A 189 1.65 3.38 17.70
CA GLU A 189 1.46 4.62 16.92
C GLU A 189 0.03 4.69 16.37
N TYR A 190 -0.45 3.60 15.76
CA TYR A 190 -1.81 3.49 15.22
C TYR A 190 -2.88 3.71 16.29
N VAL A 191 -2.76 3.04 17.44
CA VAL A 191 -3.72 3.17 18.54
C VAL A 191 -3.72 4.61 19.05
N SER A 192 -2.55 5.24 19.23
CA SER A 192 -2.43 6.64 19.64
C SER A 192 -3.08 7.58 18.63
N LEU A 193 -2.79 7.40 17.34
CA LEU A 193 -3.33 8.22 16.26
C LEU A 193 -4.85 8.09 16.16
N ARG A 194 -5.38 6.87 16.25
CA ARG A 194 -6.82 6.60 16.28
C ARG A 194 -7.48 7.22 17.51
N GLN A 195 -6.87 7.06 18.68
CA GLN A 195 -7.38 7.67 19.92
C GLN A 195 -7.38 9.19 19.83
N PHE A 196 -6.30 9.81 19.32
CA PHE A 196 -6.23 11.25 19.11
C PHE A 196 -7.30 11.75 18.14
N TYR A 197 -7.46 11.06 17.01
CA TYR A 197 -8.47 11.37 16.00
C TYR A 197 -9.90 11.29 16.55
N LEU A 198 -10.20 10.26 17.35
CA LEU A 198 -11.52 10.08 17.95
C LEU A 198 -11.75 11.01 19.17
N ARG A 199 -10.72 11.26 19.99
CA ARG A 199 -10.82 12.04 21.23
C ARG A 199 -10.68 13.55 21.05
N GLY A 200 -10.16 14.05 19.92
CA GLY A 200 -9.91 15.48 19.70
C GLY A 200 -11.18 16.33 19.60
N GLY A 201 -12.05 16.32 20.61
CA GLY A 201 -13.39 16.90 20.67
C GLY A 201 -13.44 18.42 20.76
N ASP A 202 -12.30 19.08 20.95
CA ASP A 202 -12.29 20.51 21.28
C ASP A 202 -11.74 21.39 20.15
N GLY A 203 -11.36 20.78 19.01
CA GLY A 203 -10.90 21.47 17.80
C GLY A 203 -11.52 20.90 16.52
N TRP A 204 -11.60 21.74 15.47
CA TRP A 204 -12.16 21.41 14.16
C TRP A 204 -11.47 20.18 13.55
N ASN A 205 -12.15 19.03 13.54
CA ASN A 205 -11.73 17.82 12.83
C ASN A 205 -12.74 17.55 11.71
N TYR A 206 -12.54 18.21 10.57
CA TYR A 206 -13.46 18.19 9.42
C TYR A 206 -13.90 16.77 9.00
N TRP A 207 -12.99 15.81 8.98
CA TRP A 207 -13.30 14.42 8.60
C TRP A 207 -14.17 13.71 9.64
N ARG A 208 -14.00 13.99 10.93
CA ARG A 208 -14.89 13.47 11.96
C ARG A 208 -16.28 14.06 11.80
N GLU A 209 -16.39 15.36 11.59
CA GLU A 209 -17.68 16.05 11.38
C GLU A 209 -18.39 15.54 10.12
N LEU A 210 -17.66 15.31 9.03
CA LEU A 210 -18.19 14.72 7.82
C LEU A 210 -18.74 13.30 8.07
N HIS A 211 -17.96 12.45 8.74
CA HIS A 211 -18.39 11.08 9.05
C HIS A 211 -19.52 11.02 10.08
N MET A 212 -19.55 11.93 11.06
CA MET A 212 -20.65 12.04 12.01
C MET A 212 -21.92 12.51 11.33
N ALA A 213 -21.84 13.51 10.45
CA ALA A 213 -22.99 13.99 9.70
C ALA A 213 -23.54 12.91 8.73
N GLU A 214 -22.66 12.17 8.03
CA GLU A 214 -23.08 11.03 7.21
C GLU A 214 -23.72 9.91 8.05
N ALA A 215 -23.16 9.59 9.22
CA ALA A 215 -23.72 8.59 10.14
C ALA A 215 -25.07 9.01 10.75
N ASP A 216 -25.26 10.30 10.99
CA ASP A 216 -26.53 10.89 11.45
C ASP A 216 -27.57 11.00 10.32
N GLY A 217 -27.26 10.50 9.10
CA GLY A 217 -28.13 10.60 7.94
C GLY A 217 -28.28 12.03 7.41
N VAL A 218 -27.44 12.95 7.88
CA VAL A 218 -27.32 14.30 7.37
C VAL A 218 -26.40 14.24 6.17
N ASP A 219 -26.98 14.04 4.98
CA ASP A 219 -26.26 14.14 3.72
C ASP A 219 -25.44 15.44 3.71
N VAL A 220 -24.12 15.33 3.88
CA VAL A 220 -23.19 16.44 3.66
C VAL A 220 -22.98 16.57 2.15
N HIS A 221 -24.07 16.78 1.43
CA HIS A 221 -24.06 17.36 0.11
C HIS A 221 -24.65 18.76 0.24
N THR A 222 -23.76 19.71 0.51
CA THR A 222 -24.00 21.15 0.31
C THR A 222 -25.07 21.71 1.26
N ARG A 223 -24.75 22.75 2.04
CA ARG A 223 -25.81 23.61 2.60
C ARG A 223 -26.80 23.93 1.48
N SER A 224 -28.04 23.43 1.59
CA SER A 224 -28.99 23.54 0.49
C SER A 224 -29.20 25.03 0.20
N LYS A 225 -29.33 25.38 -1.09
CA LYS A 225 -29.66 26.75 -1.50
C LYS A 225 -30.92 27.28 -0.79
N PHE A 226 -31.77 26.39 -0.25
CA PHE A 226 -32.91 26.73 0.57
C PHE A 226 -32.53 27.38 1.91
N ALA A 227 -31.47 26.90 2.59
CA ALA A 227 -30.98 27.55 3.82
C ALA A 227 -30.40 28.95 3.53
N ALA A 228 -29.76 29.13 2.36
CA ALA A 228 -29.32 30.45 1.89
C ALA A 228 -30.50 31.36 1.50
N VAL A 229 -31.56 30.82 0.88
CA VAL A 229 -32.80 31.58 0.56
C VAL A 229 -33.57 31.94 1.83
N VAL A 230 -33.61 31.07 2.84
CA VAL A 230 -34.26 31.35 4.14
C VAL A 230 -33.49 32.42 4.92
N GLU A 231 -32.15 32.46 4.84
CA GLU A 231 -31.39 33.58 5.43
C GLU A 231 -31.46 34.87 4.60
N VAL A 232 -31.51 34.81 3.27
CA VAL A 232 -31.71 36.01 2.42
C VAL A 232 -33.11 36.61 2.64
N ALA A 233 -34.14 35.79 2.77
CA ALA A 233 -35.50 36.24 3.11
C ALA A 233 -35.58 36.84 4.53
N LYS A 234 -34.76 36.33 5.46
CA LYS A 234 -34.67 36.85 6.84
C LYS A 234 -33.88 38.17 6.91
N MET A 235 -32.84 38.33 6.09
CA MET A 235 -32.06 39.57 5.97
C MET A 235 -32.84 40.70 5.27
N ASP A 236 -33.67 40.38 4.28
CA ASP A 236 -34.46 41.37 3.54
C ASP A 236 -35.56 42.01 4.41
N GLY A 237 -36.18 41.21 5.30
CA GLY A 237 -37.12 41.71 6.30
C GLY A 237 -36.46 42.59 7.37
N ILE A 238 -35.25 42.27 7.79
CA ILE A 238 -34.50 43.05 8.79
C ILE A 238 -33.98 44.36 8.18
N LEU A 239 -33.54 44.37 6.93
CA LEU A 239 -33.13 45.59 6.23
C LEU A 239 -34.31 46.54 5.96
N LYS A 240 -35.50 46.02 5.62
CA LYS A 240 -36.73 46.84 5.49
C LYS A 240 -37.18 47.46 6.82
N VAL A 241 -37.05 46.72 7.93
CA VAL A 241 -37.33 47.25 9.28
C VAL A 241 -36.30 48.29 9.71
N CYS A 242 -35.02 48.08 9.42
CA CYS A 242 -33.94 49.02 9.74
C CYS A 242 -33.95 50.28 8.85
N ALA A 243 -34.29 50.16 7.57
CA ALA A 243 -34.42 51.29 6.64
C ALA A 243 -35.61 52.18 7.00
N ARG A 244 -36.78 51.59 7.31
CA ARG A 244 -37.98 52.31 7.77
C ARG A 244 -37.73 53.06 9.07
N LYS A 245 -36.98 52.46 10.00
CA LYS A 245 -36.68 53.06 11.31
C LYS A 245 -35.65 54.20 11.23
N ARG A 246 -34.85 54.28 10.16
CA ARG A 246 -33.75 55.26 10.04
C ARG A 246 -33.98 56.38 9.04
N TRP A 247 -34.78 56.17 7.98
CA TRP A 247 -34.96 57.16 6.89
C TRP A 247 -36.43 57.48 6.55
N GLY A 248 -37.40 56.97 7.31
CA GLY A 248 -38.83 57.25 7.11
C GLY A 248 -39.44 56.47 5.93
N ASP A 249 -40.78 56.51 5.83
CA ASP A 249 -41.56 55.67 4.91
C ASP A 249 -41.28 55.97 3.42
N ASP A 250 -40.89 57.21 3.10
CA ASP A 250 -40.67 57.67 1.72
C ASP A 250 -39.50 56.94 1.01
N PHE A 251 -38.45 56.58 1.74
CA PHE A 251 -37.28 55.90 1.16
C PHE A 251 -37.54 54.41 0.89
N ALA A 252 -38.37 53.78 1.71
CA ALA A 252 -38.77 52.39 1.51
C ALA A 252 -39.67 52.21 0.28
N GLU A 253 -40.49 53.23 -0.02
CA GLU A 253 -41.37 53.24 -1.19
C GLU A 253 -40.58 53.48 -2.49
N ALA A 254 -39.55 54.33 -2.46
CA ALA A 254 -38.64 54.54 -3.58
C ALA A 254 -37.85 53.27 -3.96
N LEU A 255 -37.39 52.49 -2.98
CA LEU A 255 -36.72 51.21 -3.23
C LEU A 255 -37.68 50.17 -3.86
N ALA A 256 -38.92 50.10 -3.37
CA ALA A 256 -39.94 49.21 -3.91
C ALA A 256 -40.45 49.61 -5.30
N ALA A 257 -40.29 50.88 -5.70
CA ALA A 257 -40.55 51.35 -7.06
C ALA A 257 -39.41 50.98 -8.03
N SER A 258 -38.15 51.03 -7.57
CA SER A 258 -36.98 50.59 -8.32
C SER A 258 -37.02 49.08 -8.64
N ASP A 259 -37.34 48.25 -7.65
CA ASP A 259 -37.42 46.79 -7.84
C ASP A 259 -38.55 46.37 -8.80
N ARG A 260 -39.65 47.14 -8.85
CA ARG A 260 -40.75 46.93 -9.81
C ARG A 260 -40.41 47.34 -11.24
N ALA A 261 -39.42 48.22 -11.43
CA ALA A 261 -38.93 48.59 -12.76
C ALA A 261 -37.87 47.62 -13.30
N ALA A 262 -37.32 46.75 -12.44
CA ALA A 262 -36.29 45.78 -12.79
C ALA A 262 -36.81 44.35 -13.01
N ALA A 263 -38.12 44.12 -12.85
CA ALA A 263 -38.83 42.86 -13.10
C ALA A 263 -39.74 42.99 -14.33
#